data_AF-A0A368ZU37-F1
#
_entry.id   AF-A0A368ZU37-F1
#
_cell.length_a   1.000
_cell.length_b   1.000
_cell.length_c   1.000
_cell.angle_alpha   90.00
_cell.angle_beta   90.00
_cell.angle_gamma   90.00
#
_symmetry.space_group_name_H-M   'P 1'
#
loop_
_entity.id
_entity.type
_entity.pdbx_description
1 polymer ?
#
loop_
_entity_poly.entity_id
_entity_poly.type
_entity_poly.pdbx_seq_one_letter_code
_entity_poly.pdbx_strand_id
1 'polypeptide(L)'
;MKIRVMLISIAVLILVIIGYFYFFLPVPSFETGSKRLYLKEIQEDNMTIAWFFYSAAYSESPDYIVATKGSAIDTICRANNIADINLEGDSIMIGFYGSPQLYGDPIEIPIRVMGYSVLIDTGYTRDSETAPRKFYQK
;
A
#
# COMPACT_ATOMS: atom_id res chain seq x y z
N MET A 1 31.65 10.44 -59.76
CA MET A 1 31.75 10.86 -58.33
C MET A 1 30.39 11.05 -57.63
N LYS A 2 29.24 11.10 -58.32
CA LYS A 2 27.91 11.34 -57.70
C LYS A 2 27.25 10.09 -57.06
N ILE A 3 27.50 8.89 -57.59
CA ILE A 3 26.82 7.65 -57.16
C ILE A 3 27.30 7.17 -55.78
N ARG A 4 28.60 7.27 -55.49
CA ARG A 4 29.18 6.82 -54.20
C ARG A 4 28.69 7.64 -53.00
N VAL A 5 28.47 8.95 -53.18
CA VAL A 5 27.96 9.85 -52.13
C VAL A 5 26.49 9.57 -51.80
N MET A 6 25.70 9.20 -52.80
CA MET A 6 24.27 8.88 -52.65
C MET A 6 24.06 7.56 -51.86
N LEU A 7 24.87 6.53 -52.12
CA LEU A 7 24.81 5.27 -51.35
C LEU A 7 25.18 5.44 -49.87
N ILE A 8 26.19 6.26 -49.58
CA ILE A 8 26.62 6.55 -48.20
C ILE A 8 25.50 7.29 -47.43
N SER A 9 24.83 8.23 -48.10
CA SER A 9 23.74 9.01 -47.48
C SER A 9 22.52 8.14 -47.15
N ILE A 10 22.18 7.18 -48.02
CA ILE A 10 21.08 6.23 -47.78
C ILE A 10 21.42 5.27 -46.63
N ALA A 11 22.67 4.78 -46.56
CA ALA A 11 23.11 3.89 -45.48
C ALA A 11 23.07 4.58 -44.09
N VAL A 12 23.46 5.86 -44.01
CA VAL A 12 23.38 6.64 -42.78
C VAL A 12 21.93 6.89 -42.37
N LEU A 13 21.04 7.17 -43.33
CA LEU A 13 19.61 7.36 -43.05
C LEU A 13 18.96 6.08 -42.49
N ILE A 14 19.30 4.91 -43.03
CA ILE A 14 18.80 3.62 -42.54
C ILE A 14 19.30 3.35 -41.11
N LEU A 15 20.57 3.64 -40.80
CA LEU A 15 21.12 3.48 -39.46
C LEU A 15 20.45 4.39 -38.42
N VAL A 16 20.10 5.63 -38.82
CA VAL A 16 19.37 6.56 -37.95
C VAL A 16 17.94 6.07 -37.68
N ILE A 17 17.25 5.55 -38.69
CA ILE A 17 15.88 5.01 -38.54
C ILE A 17 15.87 3.76 -37.66
N ILE A 18 16.82 2.83 -37.87
CA ILE A 18 16.95 1.62 -37.05
C ILE A 18 17.27 2.00 -35.60
N GLY A 19 18.20 2.94 -35.38
CA GLY A 19 18.50 3.45 -34.04
C GLY A 19 17.28 4.07 -33.35
N TYR A 20 16.45 4.81 -34.09
CA TYR A 20 15.23 5.42 -33.55
C TYR A 20 14.18 4.37 -33.14
N PHE A 21 14.06 3.27 -33.90
CA PHE A 21 13.13 2.17 -33.58
C PHE A 21 13.51 1.39 -32.32
N TYR A 22 14.79 1.30 -31.96
CA TYR A 22 15.23 0.64 -30.72
C TYR A 22 15.02 1.47 -29.45
N PHE A 23 14.91 2.81 -29.56
CA PHE A 23 14.71 3.69 -28.40
C PHE A 23 13.25 3.88 -27.98
N PHE A 24 12.28 3.43 -28.79
CA PHE A 24 10.85 3.67 -28.56
C PHE A 24 10.04 2.39 -28.33
N LEU A 25 10.68 1.27 -27.97
CA LEU A 25 9.93 0.13 -27.46
C LEU A 25 9.46 0.46 -26.04
N PRO A 26 8.14 0.45 -25.76
CA PRO A 26 7.65 0.58 -24.40
C PRO A 26 8.18 -0.61 -23.59
N VAL A 27 9.19 -0.36 -22.75
CA VAL A 27 9.64 -1.33 -21.76
C VAL A 27 8.44 -1.53 -20.82
N PRO A 28 7.92 -2.75 -20.66
CA PRO A 28 6.88 -3.00 -19.67
C PRO A 28 7.44 -2.58 -18.30
N SER A 29 6.86 -1.52 -17.74
CA SER A 29 7.12 -1.14 -16.35
C SER A 29 6.44 -2.19 -15.49
N PHE A 30 7.22 -3.19 -15.06
CA PHE A 30 6.81 -4.04 -13.95
C PHE A 30 7.00 -3.22 -12.68
N GLU A 31 6.09 -2.27 -12.42
CA GLU A 31 5.94 -1.73 -11.08
C GLU A 31 5.54 -2.90 -10.17
N THR A 32 6.54 -3.53 -9.56
CA THR A 32 6.34 -4.50 -8.48
C THR A 32 6.04 -3.71 -7.21
N GLY A 33 4.92 -2.98 -7.23
CA GLY A 33 4.29 -2.46 -6.04
C GLY A 33 3.27 -3.51 -5.63
N SER A 34 3.51 -4.25 -4.55
CA SER A 34 2.47 -5.09 -3.96
C SER A 34 1.23 -4.21 -3.71
N LYS A 35 0.17 -4.43 -4.49
CA LYS A 35 -1.01 -3.56 -4.48
C LYS A 35 -1.69 -3.66 -3.13
N ARG A 36 -1.63 -2.58 -2.33
CA ARG A 36 -2.36 -2.49 -1.06
C ARG A 36 -3.85 -2.63 -1.32
N LEU A 37 -4.50 -3.51 -0.55
CA LEU A 37 -5.94 -3.71 -0.53
C LEU A 37 -6.49 -3.00 0.70
N TYR A 38 -7.07 -1.82 0.49
CA TYR A 38 -7.54 -0.95 1.58
C TYR A 38 -8.86 -1.45 2.13
N LEU A 39 -8.92 -1.58 3.47
CA LEU A 39 -10.11 -1.92 4.24
C LEU A 39 -10.81 -0.66 4.74
N LYS A 40 -10.03 0.31 5.24
CA LYS A 40 -10.53 1.60 5.71
C LYS A 40 -9.44 2.66 5.56
N GLU A 41 -9.82 3.87 5.16
CA GLU A 41 -8.94 5.04 5.11
C GLU A 41 -9.68 6.18 5.82
N ILE A 42 -9.03 6.80 6.80
CA ILE A 42 -9.55 7.95 7.54
C ILE A 42 -8.62 9.12 7.23
N GLN A 43 -9.18 10.21 6.75
CA GLN A 43 -8.44 11.43 6.44
C GLN A 43 -8.97 12.57 7.31
N GLU A 44 -8.07 13.17 8.09
CA GLU A 44 -8.37 14.33 8.93
C GLU A 44 -7.20 15.31 8.84
N ASP A 45 -7.50 16.55 8.46
CA ASP A 45 -6.53 17.61 8.18
C ASP A 45 -5.37 17.17 7.26
N ASN A 46 -4.15 17.10 7.80
CA ASN A 46 -2.93 16.71 7.10
C ASN A 46 -2.49 15.27 7.41
N MET A 47 -3.35 14.50 8.08
CA MET A 47 -3.08 13.14 8.49
C MET A 47 -4.01 12.14 7.78
N THR A 48 -3.46 11.00 7.43
CA THR A 48 -4.19 9.87 6.86
C THR A 48 -3.85 8.62 7.64
N ILE A 49 -4.87 7.89 8.09
CA ILE A 49 -4.73 6.58 8.73
C ILE A 49 -5.32 5.56 7.77
N ALA A 50 -4.48 4.66 7.28
CA ALA A 50 -4.86 3.63 6.35
C ALA A 50 -4.77 2.25 7.00
N TRP A 51 -5.87 1.50 6.94
CA TRP A 51 -5.92 0.08 7.25
C TRP A 51 -6.00 -0.71 5.94
N PHE A 52 -4.99 -1.55 5.69
CA PHE A 52 -4.89 -2.33 4.45
C PHE A 52 -4.16 -3.66 4.67
N PHE A 53 -4.19 -4.52 3.65
CA PHE A 53 -3.40 -5.76 3.60
C PHE A 53 -2.85 -5.97 2.18
N TYR A 54 -1.92 -6.91 2.01
CA TYR A 54 -1.22 -7.10 0.73
C TYR A 54 -1.71 -8.30 -0.09
N SER A 55 -2.40 -9.26 0.52
CA SER A 55 -2.84 -10.46 -0.19
C SER A 55 -4.17 -10.98 0.32
N ALA A 56 -5.13 -11.11 -0.60
CA ALA A 56 -6.39 -11.82 -0.36
C ALA A 56 -6.25 -13.34 -0.56
N ALA A 57 -5.10 -13.83 -1.05
CA ALA A 57 -4.91 -15.24 -1.35
C ALA A 57 -4.73 -16.11 -0.09
N TYR A 58 -4.32 -15.50 1.03
CA TYR A 58 -4.09 -16.20 2.29
C TYR A 58 -4.87 -15.52 3.42
N SER A 59 -5.71 -16.29 4.12
CA SER A 59 -6.49 -15.83 5.28
C SER A 59 -5.61 -15.34 6.44
N GLU A 60 -4.37 -15.82 6.52
CA GLU A 60 -3.39 -15.45 7.52
C GLU A 60 -2.57 -14.21 7.13
N SER A 61 -2.85 -13.58 5.99
CA SER A 61 -2.18 -12.32 5.64
C SER A 61 -2.50 -11.27 6.72
N PRO A 62 -1.48 -10.66 7.35
CA PRO A 62 -1.68 -9.68 8.37
C PRO A 62 -2.13 -8.37 7.74
N ASP A 63 -2.88 -7.63 8.52
CA ASP A 63 -3.30 -6.29 8.20
C ASP A 63 -2.31 -5.28 8.77
N TYR A 64 -2.28 -4.12 8.16
CA TYR A 64 -1.39 -3.01 8.48
C TYR A 64 -2.24 -1.78 8.77
N ILE A 65 -1.91 -1.08 9.85
CA ILE A 65 -2.40 0.28 10.10
C ILE A 65 -1.20 1.22 9.97
N VAL A 66 -1.30 2.17 9.04
CA VAL A 66 -0.24 3.13 8.74
C VAL A 66 -0.79 4.54 8.87
N ALA A 67 -0.07 5.36 9.63
CA ALA A 67 -0.28 6.80 9.74
C ALA A 67 0.62 7.54 8.74
N THR A 68 0.09 8.55 8.08
CA THR A 68 0.84 9.46 7.20
C THR A 68 0.49 10.89 7.57
N LYS A 69 1.49 11.74 7.86
CA LYS A 69 1.31 13.16 8.17
C LYS A 69 2.31 14.00 7.39
N GLY A 70 1.84 14.75 6.41
CA GLY A 70 2.72 15.40 5.42
C GLY A 70 3.59 14.37 4.71
N SER A 71 4.92 14.43 4.90
CA SER A 71 5.87 13.47 4.35
C SER A 71 6.27 12.33 5.31
N ALA A 72 5.84 12.39 6.58
CA ALA A 72 6.16 11.36 7.56
C ALA A 72 5.19 10.18 7.42
N ILE A 73 5.71 8.96 7.47
CA ILE A 73 4.95 7.72 7.42
C ILE A 73 5.40 6.86 8.60
N ASP A 74 4.45 6.31 9.35
CA ASP A 74 4.72 5.42 10.47
C ASP A 74 3.72 4.25 10.48
N THR A 75 4.20 3.06 10.85
CA THR A 75 3.35 1.88 10.95
C THR A 75 2.90 1.75 12.40
N ILE A 76 1.61 1.99 12.64
CA ILE A 76 1.03 1.89 13.99
C ILE A 76 1.02 0.43 14.44
N CYS A 77 0.58 -0.50 13.58
CA CYS A 77 0.65 -1.92 13.87
C CYS A 77 0.55 -2.81 12.64
N ARG A 78 1.01 -4.06 12.83
CA ARG A 78 0.82 -5.19 11.92
C ARG A 78 0.23 -6.35 12.70
N ALA A 79 -1.00 -6.75 12.41
CA ALA A 79 -1.70 -7.76 13.21
C ALA A 79 -2.68 -8.61 12.38
N ASN A 80 -3.05 -9.78 12.88
CA ASN A 80 -3.99 -10.68 12.21
C ASN A 80 -5.44 -10.53 12.67
N ASN A 81 -5.68 -9.81 13.75
CA ASN A 81 -6.97 -9.77 14.43
C ASN A 81 -7.51 -8.34 14.62
N ILE A 82 -7.14 -7.41 13.74
CA ILE A 82 -7.73 -6.06 13.70
C ILE A 82 -9.21 -6.19 13.32
N ALA A 83 -10.07 -5.51 14.06
CA ALA A 83 -11.52 -5.55 13.91
C ALA A 83 -12.08 -4.25 13.33
N ASP A 84 -11.58 -3.10 13.78
CA ASP A 84 -11.96 -1.78 13.26
C ASP A 84 -10.86 -0.74 13.57
N ILE A 85 -10.94 0.40 12.87
CA ILE A 85 -10.18 1.61 13.21
C ILE A 85 -11.13 2.80 13.26
N ASN A 86 -11.01 3.68 14.25
CA ASN A 86 -11.74 4.94 14.29
C ASN A 86 -10.84 6.09 14.74
N LEU A 87 -11.27 7.30 14.46
CA LEU A 87 -10.60 8.53 14.88
C LEU A 87 -11.59 9.38 15.66
N GLU A 88 -11.24 9.68 16.91
CA GLU A 88 -12.07 10.46 17.83
C GLU A 88 -11.24 11.60 18.43
N GLY A 89 -11.31 12.77 17.80
CA GLY A 89 -10.42 13.89 18.12
C GLY A 89 -8.95 13.47 17.98
N ASP A 90 -8.15 13.69 19.03
CA ASP A 90 -6.73 13.36 19.03
C ASP A 90 -6.43 11.88 19.35
N SER A 91 -7.41 10.98 19.22
CA SER A 91 -7.29 9.56 19.57
C SER A 91 -7.59 8.63 18.41
N ILE A 92 -6.62 7.78 18.07
CA ILE A 92 -6.77 6.65 17.15
C ILE A 92 -7.25 5.46 17.96
N MET A 93 -8.48 5.03 17.74
CA MET A 93 -9.05 3.84 18.36
C MET A 93 -8.85 2.64 17.44
N ILE A 94 -8.24 1.56 17.94
CA ILE A 94 -8.04 0.33 17.18
C ILE A 94 -8.75 -0.81 17.90
N GLY A 95 -9.75 -1.37 17.24
CA GLY A 95 -10.48 -2.55 17.69
C GLY A 95 -9.73 -3.82 17.33
N PHE A 96 -9.68 -4.79 18.25
CA PHE A 96 -9.11 -6.11 18.04
C PHE A 96 -10.08 -7.21 18.50
N TYR A 97 -10.11 -8.31 17.75
CA TYR A 97 -10.72 -9.55 18.21
C TYR A 97 -9.81 -10.21 19.26
N GLY A 98 -10.01 -9.87 20.53
CA GLY A 98 -9.14 -10.27 21.65
C GLY A 98 -7.85 -9.45 21.73
N SER A 99 -6.81 -9.98 22.38
CA SER A 99 -5.52 -9.29 22.54
C SER A 99 -4.81 -9.12 21.19
N PRO A 100 -4.14 -7.99 20.92
CA PRO A 100 -3.40 -7.77 19.67
C PRO A 100 -2.36 -8.87 19.43
N GLN A 101 -2.36 -9.47 18.24
CA GLN A 101 -1.43 -10.53 17.90
C GLN A 101 -1.04 -10.58 16.42
N LEU A 102 0.14 -11.15 16.16
CA LEU A 102 0.67 -11.47 14.86
C LEU A 102 1.03 -12.95 14.83
N TYR A 103 0.35 -13.73 13.98
CA TYR A 103 0.50 -15.18 13.85
C TYR A 103 0.35 -15.95 15.17
N GLY A 104 -0.44 -15.42 16.10
CA GLY A 104 -0.65 -16.01 17.44
C GLY A 104 0.26 -15.44 18.53
N ASP A 105 1.32 -14.71 18.15
CA ASP A 105 2.22 -14.08 19.10
C ASP A 105 1.66 -12.71 19.53
N PRO A 106 1.57 -12.40 20.84
CA PRO A 106 1.16 -11.09 21.31
C PRO A 106 2.06 -9.98 20.77
N ILE A 107 1.47 -8.84 20.42
CA ILE A 107 2.20 -7.66 19.97
C ILE A 107 1.89 -6.45 20.87
N GLU A 108 2.88 -5.59 21.05
CA GLU A 108 2.68 -4.29 21.68
C GLU A 108 2.22 -3.26 20.63
N ILE A 109 1.28 -2.42 21.03
CA ILE A 109 0.78 -1.31 20.21
C ILE A 109 1.33 0.00 20.82
N PRO A 110 1.94 0.89 20.03
CA PRO A 110 2.45 2.15 20.54
C PRO A 110 1.31 2.97 21.12
N ILE A 111 1.51 3.62 22.27
CA ILE A 111 0.48 4.45 22.92
C ILE A 111 0.28 5.83 22.27
N ARG A 112 1.21 6.23 21.39
CA ARG A 112 1.19 7.52 20.68
C ARG A 112 1.83 7.39 19.31
N VAL A 113 1.24 8.04 18.30
CA VAL A 113 1.79 8.14 16.94
C VAL A 113 1.46 9.52 16.35
N MET A 114 2.46 10.22 15.81
CA MET A 114 2.32 11.51 15.10
C MET A 114 1.53 12.61 15.85
N GLY A 115 1.56 12.57 17.19
CA GLY A 115 0.84 13.51 18.07
C GLY A 115 -0.51 13.00 18.58
N TYR A 116 -1.05 11.93 17.99
CA TYR A 116 -2.29 11.30 18.43
C TYR A 116 -2.01 10.25 19.51
N SER A 117 -2.97 10.08 20.42
CA SER A 117 -2.99 8.96 21.35
C SER A 117 -3.53 7.72 20.63
N VAL A 118 -3.01 6.55 20.92
CA VAL A 118 -3.51 5.29 20.38
C VAL A 118 -4.15 4.51 21.51
N LEU A 119 -5.41 4.17 21.33
CA LEU A 119 -6.23 3.42 22.27
C LEU A 119 -6.61 2.09 21.63
N ILE A 120 -6.61 1.03 22.43
CA ILE A 120 -6.98 -0.31 21.99
C ILE A 120 -8.29 -0.73 22.65
N ASP A 121 -9.16 -1.35 21.86
CA ASP A 121 -10.35 -2.03 22.37
C ASP A 121 -10.28 -3.50 21.97
N THR A 122 -10.18 -4.39 22.95
CA THR A 122 -10.08 -5.84 22.75
C THR A 122 -11.43 -6.54 22.87
N GLY A 123 -12.52 -5.80 23.07
CA GLY A 123 -13.87 -6.29 23.30
C GLY A 123 -14.64 -6.70 22.06
N TYR A 124 -14.06 -6.54 20.85
CA TYR A 124 -14.74 -6.88 19.61
C TYR A 124 -14.99 -8.38 19.52
N THR A 125 -16.25 -8.76 19.33
CA THR A 125 -16.66 -10.14 19.10
C THR A 125 -16.75 -10.44 17.61
N ARG A 126 -16.24 -11.60 17.21
CA ARG A 126 -16.37 -12.08 15.84
C ARG A 126 -17.75 -12.72 15.68
N ASP A 127 -18.72 -11.98 15.15
CA ASP A 127 -20.00 -12.59 14.78
C ASP A 127 -19.80 -13.63 13.68
N SER A 128 -20.58 -14.72 13.69
CA SER A 128 -20.47 -15.81 12.70
C SER A 128 -20.74 -15.36 11.26
N GLU A 129 -21.26 -14.13 11.07
CA GLU A 129 -21.44 -13.45 9.79
C GLU A 129 -20.37 -12.37 9.57
N THR A 130 -19.11 -12.61 9.95
CA THR A 130 -18.05 -11.67 9.60
C THR A 130 -17.98 -11.60 8.08
N ALA A 131 -18.51 -10.52 7.51
CA ALA A 131 -18.52 -10.31 6.08
C ALA A 131 -17.08 -10.49 5.54
N PRO A 132 -16.89 -11.12 4.38
CA PRO A 132 -15.56 -11.22 3.79
C PRO A 132 -14.92 -9.84 3.71
N ARG A 133 -13.61 -9.75 3.96
CA ARG A 133 -12.82 -8.50 3.89
C ARG A 133 -13.28 -7.67 2.69
N LYS A 134 -14.06 -6.61 2.92
CA LYS A 134 -14.52 -5.72 1.84
C LYS A 134 -13.39 -4.75 1.58
N PHE A 135 -12.67 -4.96 0.48
CA PHE A 135 -11.58 -4.07 0.07
C PHE A 135 -12.08 -3.08 -0.98
N TYR A 136 -11.57 -1.86 -0.91
CA TYR A 136 -11.86 -0.80 -1.85
C TYR A 136 -10.70 -0.67 -2.82
N GLN A 137 -11.00 -0.55 -4.12
CA GLN A 137 -10.02 -0.12 -5.10
C GLN A 137 -9.99 1.41 -5.06
N LYS A 138 -8.81 1.97 -4.74
CA LYS A 138 -8.54 3.40 -4.87
C LYS A 138 -8.39 3.77 -6.34
#